data_AF-A0AAD6D5A5-F1
#
_entry.id   AF-A0AAD6D5A5-F1
#
_cell.length_a   1.000
_cell.length_b   1.000
_cell.length_c   1.000
_cell.angle_alpha   90.00
_cell.angle_beta   90.00
_cell.angle_gamma   90.00
#
_symmetry.space_group_name_H-M   'P 1'
#
loop_
_entity.id
_entity.type
_entity.pdbx_description
1 polymer ?
#
loop_
_entity_poly.entity_id
_entity_poly.type
_entity_poly.pdbx_seq_one_letter_code
_entity_poly.pdbx_strand_id
1 'polypeptide(L)'
;MGRTHGAFFPVVCAAPLSKELMDRFIEENDTGEDQWNLVFVDSIDEYYDEASEVPVEDESNPDSPFIGEMPQECHQLLSKLVEETESEIMTEYFAIMDERSTKDNTVLLVCAERDDEEEIVAWPIVRATFEAAAVSLKCYHSGHSSIDEDLERAEREHDNVYRAR
;
A
#
# COMPACT_ATOMS: atom_id res chain seq x y z
N MET A 1 10.11 28.30 -3.03
CA MET A 1 8.86 27.60 -3.35
C MET A 1 8.96 26.26 -2.64
N GLY A 2 8.31 26.14 -1.48
CA GLY A 2 8.31 24.88 -0.73
C GLY A 2 7.42 23.90 -1.45
N ARG A 3 7.98 22.81 -1.97
CA ARG A 3 7.19 21.62 -2.30
C ARG A 3 6.61 21.14 -0.98
N THR A 4 5.30 21.18 -0.85
CA THR A 4 4.62 20.31 0.12
C THR A 4 4.85 18.90 -0.41
N HIS A 5 5.90 18.21 0.06
CA HIS A 5 6.12 16.81 -0.27
C HIS A 5 4.93 16.03 0.30
N GLY A 6 4.03 15.62 -0.59
CA GLY A 6 2.97 14.68 -0.23
C GLY A 6 3.64 13.32 -0.21
N ALA A 7 3.75 12.72 0.97
CA ALA A 7 4.38 11.42 1.07
C ALA A 7 3.62 10.38 0.22
N PHE A 8 4.36 9.41 -0.33
CA PHE A 8 3.81 8.35 -1.17
C PHE A 8 3.33 7.17 -0.32
N PHE A 9 2.22 6.55 -0.70
CA PHE A 9 1.71 5.31 -0.10
C PHE A 9 2.44 4.12 -0.73
N PRO A 10 3.23 3.36 0.04
CA PRO A 10 3.96 2.23 -0.51
C PRO A 10 3.01 1.06 -0.78
N VAL A 11 3.29 0.36 -1.87
CA VAL A 11 2.68 -0.91 -2.27
C VAL A 11 3.79 -1.95 -2.23
N VAL A 12 3.83 -2.68 -1.12
CA VAL A 12 4.86 -3.66 -0.83
C VAL A 12 4.67 -4.89 -1.71
N CYS A 13 5.72 -5.27 -2.45
CA CYS A 13 5.76 -6.46 -3.29
C CYS A 13 6.10 -7.71 -2.46
N ALA A 14 5.12 -8.28 -1.77
CA ALA A 14 5.28 -9.50 -0.96
C ALA A 14 5.13 -10.81 -1.76
N ALA A 15 5.16 -10.71 -3.09
CA ALA A 15 5.24 -11.82 -4.02
C ALA A 15 5.94 -11.36 -5.32
N PRO A 16 6.43 -12.27 -6.18
CA PRO A 16 6.85 -11.92 -7.54
C PRO A 16 5.64 -11.46 -8.37
N LEU A 17 5.66 -10.21 -8.83
CA LEU A 17 4.58 -9.55 -9.55
C LEU A 17 5.01 -9.26 -10.98
N SER A 18 4.15 -9.62 -11.93
CA SER A 18 4.34 -9.26 -13.34
C SER A 18 4.02 -7.79 -13.59
N LYS A 19 4.65 -7.19 -14.61
CA LYS A 19 4.32 -5.82 -15.08
C LYS A 19 2.84 -5.63 -15.33
N GLU A 20 2.20 -6.57 -16.02
CA GLU A 20 0.76 -6.50 -16.35
C GLU A 20 -0.16 -6.40 -15.13
N LEU A 21 0.25 -6.95 -13.98
CA LEU A 21 -0.52 -6.88 -12.74
C LEU A 21 -0.33 -5.53 -12.05
N MET A 22 0.92 -5.03 -12.01
CA MET A 22 1.27 -3.73 -11.45
C MET A 22 0.69 -2.59 -12.27
N ASP A 23 0.78 -2.66 -13.60
CA ASP A 23 0.14 -1.73 -14.53
C ASP A 23 -1.37 -1.67 -14.28
N ARG A 24 -2.02 -2.84 -14.20
CA ARG A 24 -3.46 -2.92 -13.91
C ARG A 24 -3.82 -2.30 -12.55
N PHE A 25 -3.00 -2.53 -11.53
CA PHE A 25 -3.20 -1.91 -10.22
C PHE A 25 -3.16 -0.39 -10.31
N ILE A 26 -2.20 0.19 -11.04
CA ILE A 26 -2.13 1.64 -11.26
C ILE A 26 -3.35 2.11 -12.05
N GLU A 27 -3.67 1.48 -13.18
CA GLU A 27 -4.80 1.85 -14.05
C GLU A 27 -6.16 1.82 -13.32
N GLU A 28 -6.40 0.82 -12.47
CA GLU A 28 -7.65 0.71 -11.70
C GLU A 28 -7.74 1.75 -10.58
N ASN A 29 -6.61 2.30 -10.13
CA ASN A 29 -6.60 3.40 -9.17
C ASN A 29 -6.61 4.76 -9.88
N ASP A 30 -5.98 4.93 -11.04
CA ASP A 30 -5.83 6.19 -11.80
C ASP A 30 -7.13 6.68 -12.51
N THR A 31 -8.29 6.50 -11.86
CA THR A 31 -9.62 6.71 -12.45
C THR A 31 -10.15 8.15 -12.32
N GLY A 32 -9.32 9.14 -11.97
CA GLY A 32 -9.78 10.51 -11.63
C GLY A 32 -8.79 11.64 -11.91
N GLU A 33 -9.13 12.86 -11.45
CA GLU A 33 -8.24 14.04 -11.52
C GLU A 33 -7.16 14.04 -10.43
N ASP A 34 -7.27 13.12 -9.46
CA ASP A 34 -6.31 12.94 -8.39
C ASP A 34 -5.27 11.91 -8.82
N GLN A 35 -4.03 12.34 -9.07
CA GLN A 35 -2.90 11.41 -9.18
C GLN A 35 -2.71 10.72 -7.82
N TRP A 36 -2.80 9.41 -7.80
CA TRP A 36 -2.60 8.65 -6.58
C TRP A 36 -1.12 8.48 -6.33
N ASN A 37 -0.66 8.92 -5.15
CA ASN A 37 0.75 8.84 -4.76
C ASN A 37 1.13 7.39 -4.36
N LEU A 38 0.86 6.40 -5.20
CA LEU A 38 1.20 5.00 -4.96
C LEU A 38 2.61 4.72 -5.47
N VAL A 39 3.41 3.95 -4.73
CA VAL A 39 4.76 3.54 -5.16
C VAL A 39 4.99 2.07 -4.86
N PHE A 40 5.37 1.28 -5.86
CA PHE A 40 5.78 -0.10 -5.65
C PHE A 40 7.13 -0.15 -4.93
N VAL A 41 7.20 -0.93 -3.86
CA VAL A 41 8.43 -1.11 -3.07
C VAL A 41 8.75 -2.58 -3.01
N ASP A 42 9.85 -2.96 -3.65
CA ASP A 42 10.36 -4.33 -3.69
C ASP A 42 11.83 -4.43 -3.24
N SER A 43 12.44 -3.31 -2.87
CA SER A 43 13.81 -3.17 -2.36
C SER A 43 13.85 -2.18 -1.19
N ILE A 44 14.71 -2.46 -0.20
CA ILE A 44 14.97 -1.55 0.95
C ILE A 44 16.20 -0.66 0.76
N ASP A 45 16.96 -0.87 -0.32
CA ASP A 45 18.21 -0.15 -0.60
C ASP A 45 18.01 1.00 -1.61
N GLU A 46 16.79 1.16 -2.12
CA GLU A 46 16.45 2.17 -3.14
C GLU A 46 15.77 3.40 -2.52
N TYR A 47 15.92 4.53 -3.22
CA TYR A 47 15.28 5.80 -2.85
C TYR A 47 14.01 5.99 -3.66
N TYR A 48 12.90 6.28 -2.96
CA TYR A 48 11.58 6.44 -3.56
C TYR A 48 11.03 7.85 -3.28
N ASP A 49 10.90 8.66 -4.33
CA ASP A 49 10.39 10.05 -4.28
C ASP A 49 9.39 10.38 -5.39
N GLU A 50 8.97 9.39 -6.17
CA GLU A 50 8.03 9.53 -7.27
C GLU A 50 7.00 8.38 -7.23
N ALA A 51 5.78 8.66 -7.72
CA ALA A 51 4.75 7.65 -7.84
C ALA A 51 5.10 6.68 -8.97
N SER A 52 4.67 5.42 -8.85
CA SER A 52 4.78 4.47 -9.95
C SER A 52 3.82 4.83 -11.07
N GLU A 53 4.30 4.79 -12.32
CA GLU A 53 3.53 5.14 -13.52
C GLU A 53 3.42 3.94 -14.47
N VAL A 54 2.40 3.98 -15.33
CA VAL A 54 2.21 2.99 -16.40
C VAL A 54 2.90 3.48 -17.68
N PRO A 55 3.69 2.64 -18.37
CA PRO A 55 4.04 1.27 -18.00
C PRO A 55 5.12 1.21 -16.93
N VAL A 56 5.00 0.27 -15.99
CA VAL A 56 6.07 -0.02 -15.03
C VAL A 56 7.32 -0.54 -15.76
N GLU A 57 8.48 -0.05 -15.33
CA GLU A 57 9.75 -0.32 -16.03
C GLU A 57 10.15 -1.78 -15.96
N ASP A 58 9.97 -2.43 -14.80
CA ASP A 58 10.41 -3.79 -14.50
C ASP A 58 9.34 -4.61 -13.75
N GLU A 59 9.49 -5.93 -13.76
CA GLU A 59 8.72 -6.83 -12.88
C GLU A 59 9.24 -6.65 -11.44
N SER A 60 8.44 -7.00 -10.43
CA SER A 60 8.94 -6.88 -9.06
C SER A 60 10.09 -7.85 -8.81
N ASN A 61 11.02 -7.42 -7.95
CA ASN A 61 12.14 -8.21 -7.51
C ASN A 61 11.64 -9.58 -6.95
N PRO A 62 12.02 -10.72 -7.57
CA PRO A 62 11.58 -12.03 -7.11
C PRO A 62 12.16 -12.42 -5.74
N ASP A 63 13.22 -11.73 -5.31
CA ASP A 63 13.87 -11.89 -4.01
C ASP A 63 13.55 -10.70 -3.07
N SER A 64 12.40 -10.06 -3.28
CA SER A 64 11.97 -8.91 -2.47
C SER A 64 12.01 -9.23 -0.97
N PRO A 65 12.54 -8.34 -0.11
CA PRO A 65 12.70 -8.60 1.32
C PRO A 65 11.37 -8.70 2.07
N PHE A 66 10.26 -8.38 1.41
CA PHE A 66 8.91 -8.44 1.98
C PHE A 66 8.19 -9.77 1.73
N ILE A 67 8.78 -10.69 0.96
CA ILE A 67 8.17 -11.98 0.65
C ILE A 67 8.10 -12.84 1.93
N GLY A 68 6.88 -13.22 2.31
CA GLY A 68 6.64 -14.04 3.50
C GLY A 68 6.63 -13.26 4.83
N GLU A 69 6.81 -11.95 4.78
CA GLU A 69 6.80 -11.09 5.95
C GLU A 69 5.36 -10.73 6.39
N MET A 70 5.17 -10.59 7.69
CA MET A 70 3.92 -10.12 8.28
C MET A 70 3.81 -8.59 8.16
N PRO A 71 2.60 -7.99 8.27
CA PRO A 71 2.44 -6.54 8.16
C PRO A 71 3.35 -5.70 9.07
N GLN A 72 3.56 -6.15 10.31
CA GLN A 72 4.47 -5.50 11.25
C GLN A 72 5.93 -5.52 10.77
N GLU A 73 6.37 -6.63 10.18
CA GLU A 73 7.73 -6.80 9.64
C GLU A 73 7.90 -5.94 8.38
N CYS A 74 6.90 -5.90 7.50
CA CYS A 74 6.87 -4.98 6.37
C CYS A 74 7.02 -3.52 6.80
N HIS A 75 6.29 -3.07 7.83
CA HIS A 75 6.47 -1.73 8.37
C HIS A 75 7.89 -1.51 8.89
N GLN A 76 8.46 -2.44 9.66
CA GLN A 76 9.84 -2.30 10.15
C GLN A 76 10.86 -2.15 9.02
N LEU A 77 10.68 -2.91 7.92
CA LEU A 77 11.49 -2.80 6.72
C LEU A 77 11.30 -1.46 6.01
N LEU A 78 10.06 -0.97 5.89
CA LEU A 78 9.77 0.35 5.32
C LEU A 78 10.33 1.49 6.19
N SER A 79 10.22 1.42 7.52
CA SER A 79 10.81 2.39 8.43
C SER A 79 12.33 2.42 8.31
N LYS A 80 12.96 1.24 8.23
CA LYS A 80 14.40 1.13 8.01
C LYS A 80 14.82 1.74 6.66
N LEU A 81 14.09 1.44 5.60
CA LEU A 81 14.28 2.03 4.27
C LEU A 81 14.24 3.56 4.35
N VAL A 82 13.21 4.13 4.98
CA VAL A 82 13.10 5.60 5.14
C VAL A 82 14.27 6.17 5.96
N GLU A 83 14.68 5.50 7.04
CA GLU A 83 15.81 5.92 7.87
C GLU A 83 17.15 5.92 7.10
N GLU A 84 17.36 4.92 6.25
CA GLU A 84 18.64 4.71 5.54
C GLU A 84 18.73 5.48 4.22
N THR A 85 17.61 5.69 3.54
CA THR A 85 17.57 6.27 2.18
C THR A 85 16.96 7.66 2.13
N GLU A 86 16.29 8.11 3.19
CA GLU A 86 15.50 9.35 3.25
C GLU A 86 14.29 9.37 2.30
N SER A 87 13.83 8.20 1.82
CA SER A 87 12.68 8.05 0.91
C SER A 87 11.41 8.76 1.43
N GLU A 88 10.62 9.31 0.51
CA GLU A 88 9.45 10.14 0.83
C GLU A 88 8.15 9.32 0.92
N ILE A 89 8.18 8.17 1.59
CA ILE A 89 7.03 7.24 1.70
C ILE A 89 6.39 7.25 3.11
N MET A 90 5.09 6.96 3.19
CA MET A 90 4.35 6.79 4.45
C MET A 90 4.41 5.33 4.91
N THR A 91 5.04 5.10 6.06
CA THR A 91 5.20 3.74 6.59
C THR A 91 3.95 3.26 7.33
N GLU A 92 3.10 4.19 7.78
CA GLU A 92 1.89 3.93 8.58
C GLU A 92 0.70 3.47 7.74
N TYR A 93 0.64 3.86 6.47
CA TYR A 93 -0.47 3.54 5.57
C TYR A 93 0.11 2.96 4.29
N PHE A 94 -0.06 1.66 4.10
CA PHE A 94 0.54 0.97 2.97
C PHE A 94 -0.31 -0.20 2.51
N ALA A 95 -0.01 -0.67 1.30
CA ALA A 95 -0.62 -1.84 0.73
C ALA A 95 0.38 -2.99 0.64
N ILE A 96 -0.09 -4.24 0.71
CA ILE A 96 0.71 -5.44 0.46
C ILE A 96 0.09 -6.21 -0.69
N MET A 97 0.85 -6.36 -1.77
CA MET A 97 0.53 -7.26 -2.87
C MET A 97 1.21 -8.62 -2.62
N ASP A 98 0.39 -9.61 -2.27
CA ASP A 98 0.81 -10.97 -1.95
C ASP A 98 0.42 -11.95 -3.07
N GLU A 99 0.60 -13.26 -2.88
CA GLU A 99 0.26 -14.25 -3.91
C GLU A 99 -1.24 -14.27 -4.24
N ARG A 100 -2.10 -13.78 -3.35
CA ARG A 100 -3.54 -13.69 -3.61
C ARG A 100 -3.83 -12.56 -4.61
N SER A 101 -3.08 -11.47 -4.57
CA SER A 101 -3.20 -10.37 -5.55
C SER A 101 -3.08 -10.84 -6.99
N THR A 102 -2.23 -11.84 -7.25
CA THR A 102 -2.06 -12.44 -8.59
C THR A 102 -3.27 -13.24 -9.08
N LYS A 103 -4.22 -13.58 -8.19
CA LYS A 103 -5.34 -14.48 -8.47
C LYS A 103 -6.68 -13.76 -8.61
N ASP A 104 -6.92 -12.73 -7.80
CA ASP A 104 -8.23 -12.10 -7.69
C ASP A 104 -8.21 -10.57 -7.76
N ASN A 105 -7.09 -9.95 -8.14
CA ASN A 105 -6.92 -8.48 -8.24
C ASN A 105 -7.32 -7.76 -6.93
N THR A 106 -6.90 -8.31 -5.79
CA THR A 106 -7.09 -7.70 -4.48
C THR A 106 -5.76 -7.42 -3.79
N VAL A 107 -5.74 -6.51 -2.83
CA VAL A 107 -4.54 -6.10 -2.09
C VAL A 107 -4.87 -6.01 -0.60
N LEU A 108 -3.91 -6.27 0.31
CA LEU A 108 -4.09 -5.90 1.71
C LEU A 108 -3.82 -4.43 1.87
N LEU A 109 -4.73 -3.73 2.52
CA LEU A 109 -4.44 -2.42 3.09
C LEU A 109 -4.06 -2.63 4.55
N VAL A 110 -3.03 -1.90 4.98
CA VAL A 110 -2.50 -1.92 6.34
C VAL A 110 -2.51 -0.50 6.87
N CYS A 111 -2.98 -0.35 8.10
CA CYS A 111 -2.91 0.90 8.84
C CYS A 111 -2.24 0.63 10.18
N ALA A 112 -1.13 1.30 10.47
CA ALA A 112 -0.49 1.25 11.78
C ALA A 112 -1.29 2.13 12.75
N GLU A 113 -1.97 1.53 13.73
CA GLU A 113 -2.69 2.30 14.75
C GLU A 113 -1.75 2.70 15.87
N ARG A 114 -1.71 4.00 16.18
CA ARG A 114 -0.97 4.56 17.30
C ARG A 114 -1.89 4.94 18.45
N ASP A 115 -1.40 4.81 19.67
CA ASP A 115 -2.07 5.33 20.85
C ASP A 115 -1.73 6.82 21.13
N ASP A 116 -2.24 7.36 22.24
CA ASP A 116 -1.98 8.74 22.65
C ASP A 116 -0.49 9.02 22.97
N GLU A 117 0.34 7.98 23.14
CA GLU A 117 1.78 8.07 23.36
C GLU A 117 2.58 7.90 22.05
N GLU A 118 1.90 7.86 20.90
CA GLU A 118 2.45 7.63 19.56
C GLU A 118 3.06 6.22 19.37
N GLU A 119 2.79 5.27 20.26
CA GLU A 119 3.24 3.89 20.14
C GLU A 119 2.30 3.09 19.25
N ILE A 120 2.83 2.27 18.34
CA ILE A 120 2.00 1.41 17.50
C ILE A 120 1.43 0.27 18.34
N VAL A 121 0.10 0.23 18.46
CA VAL A 121 -0.63 -0.72 19.30
C VAL A 121 -1.34 -1.81 18.49
N ALA A 122 -1.63 -1.56 17.22
CA ALA A 122 -2.30 -2.53 16.34
C ALA A 122 -1.94 -2.36 14.87
N TRP A 123 -2.22 -3.43 14.11
CA TRP A 123 -2.03 -3.53 12.67
C TRP A 123 -3.34 -4.02 12.03
N PRO A 124 -4.43 -3.24 12.09
CA PRO A 124 -5.61 -3.57 11.32
C PRO A 124 -5.25 -3.76 9.84
N ILE A 125 -5.87 -4.78 9.25
CA ILE A 125 -5.70 -5.14 7.85
C ILE A 125 -7.07 -5.40 7.23
N VAL A 126 -7.25 -4.92 6.00
CA VAL A 126 -8.44 -5.24 5.21
C VAL A 126 -8.01 -5.62 3.80
N ARG A 127 -8.61 -6.69 3.26
CA ARG A 127 -8.42 -7.06 1.86
C ARG A 127 -9.36 -6.19 1.02
N ALA A 128 -8.85 -5.45 0.05
CA ALA A 128 -9.63 -4.58 -0.82
C ALA A 128 -9.42 -4.92 -2.30
N THR A 129 -10.39 -4.59 -3.15
CA THR A 129 -10.17 -4.58 -4.61
C THR A 129 -9.15 -3.52 -4.99
N PHE A 130 -8.45 -3.69 -6.11
CA PHE A 130 -7.48 -2.70 -6.61
C PHE A 130 -8.11 -1.31 -6.74
N GLU A 131 -9.28 -1.20 -7.38
CA GLU A 131 -10.05 0.06 -7.52
C GLU A 131 -10.32 0.82 -6.20
N ALA A 132 -10.36 0.11 -5.07
CA ALA A 132 -10.66 0.70 -3.77
C ALA A 132 -9.38 1.13 -3.02
N ALA A 133 -8.21 0.66 -3.42
CA ALA A 133 -6.99 0.71 -2.61
C ALA A 133 -6.52 2.15 -2.35
N ALA A 134 -6.28 2.93 -3.41
CA ALA A 134 -5.71 4.26 -3.31
C ALA A 134 -6.64 5.25 -2.60
N VAL A 135 -7.94 5.21 -2.95
CA VAL A 135 -8.98 6.00 -2.28
C VAL A 135 -8.99 5.72 -0.78
N SER A 136 -8.98 4.44 -0.41
CA SER A 136 -9.05 4.03 1.00
C SER A 136 -7.83 4.50 1.78
N LEU A 137 -6.62 4.29 1.27
CA LEU A 137 -5.38 4.75 1.90
C LEU A 137 -5.36 6.27 2.11
N LYS A 138 -5.79 7.04 1.11
CA LYS A 138 -5.94 8.50 1.22
C LYS A 138 -6.98 8.89 2.27
N CYS A 139 -8.11 8.19 2.32
CA CYS A 139 -9.16 8.45 3.31
C CYS A 139 -8.71 8.11 4.73
N TYR A 140 -7.95 7.02 4.93
CA TYR A 140 -7.35 6.69 6.23
C TYR A 140 -6.37 7.78 6.68
N HIS A 141 -5.43 8.14 5.80
CA HIS A 141 -4.44 9.17 6.10
C HIS A 141 -5.05 10.53 6.44
N SER A 142 -6.12 10.91 5.74
CA SER A 142 -6.81 12.19 5.95
C SER A 142 -7.90 12.15 7.03
N GLY A 143 -8.15 10.99 7.65
CA GLY A 143 -9.18 10.80 8.67
C GLY A 143 -10.62 10.91 8.16
N HIS A 144 -10.86 10.76 6.85
CA HIS A 144 -12.21 10.77 6.27
C HIS A 144 -12.93 9.43 6.42
N SER A 145 -12.18 8.33 6.58
CA SER A 145 -12.68 7.01 6.94
C SER A 145 -11.64 6.28 7.79
N SER A 146 -12.00 5.12 8.34
CA SER A 146 -11.06 4.24 9.02
C SER A 146 -11.06 2.85 8.40
N ILE A 147 -9.94 2.14 8.60
CA ILE A 147 -9.79 0.75 8.19
C ILE A 147 -10.79 -0.18 8.89
N ASP A 148 -11.20 0.14 10.13
CA ASP A 148 -12.22 -0.61 10.86
C ASP A 148 -13.58 -0.55 10.16
N GLU A 149 -13.99 0.61 9.66
CA GLU A 149 -15.25 0.75 8.91
C GLU A 149 -15.23 -0.13 7.65
N ASP A 150 -14.09 -0.20 6.97
CA ASP A 150 -13.92 -1.00 5.76
C ASP A 150 -13.78 -2.50 6.06
N LEU A 151 -13.15 -2.85 7.18
CA LEU A 151 -13.10 -4.22 7.69
C LEU A 151 -14.50 -4.73 8.00
N GLU A 152 -15.32 -3.96 8.73
CA GLU A 152 -16.72 -4.33 8.98
C GLU A 152 -17.53 -4.48 7.69
N ARG A 153 -17.25 -3.68 6.65
CA ARG A 153 -17.90 -3.82 5.34
C ARG A 153 -17.43 -5.09 4.63
N ALA A 154 -16.14 -5.38 4.66
CA ALA A 154 -15.57 -6.61 4.09
C ALA A 154 -16.17 -7.85 4.74
N GLU A 155 -16.32 -7.89 6.07
CA GLU A 155 -16.92 -9.03 6.81
C GLU A 155 -18.37 -9.34 6.41
N ARG A 156 -19.08 -8.37 5.82
CA ARG A 156 -20.45 -8.55 5.31
C ARG A 156 -20.47 -9.14 3.89
N GLU A 157 -19.33 -9.19 3.22
CA GLU A 157 -19.18 -9.76 1.88
C GLU A 157 -18.71 -11.22 1.95
N HIS A 158 -19.14 -12.03 0.98
CA HIS A 158 -18.90 -13.48 0.97
C HIS A 158 -17.42 -13.90 0.91
N ASP A 159 -16.55 -13.03 0.41
CA ASP A 159 -15.13 -13.27 0.19
C ASP A 159 -14.22 -12.48 1.15
N ASN A 160 -14.81 -11.75 2.10
CA ASN A 160 -14.13 -10.84 3.03
C ASN A 160 -13.27 -9.78 2.29
N VAL A 161 -13.76 -9.29 1.15
CA VAL A 161 -13.08 -8.25 0.36
C VAL A 161 -13.90 -6.97 0.37
N TYR A 162 -13.26 -5.89 0.82
CA TYR A 162 -13.79 -4.54 0.75
C TYR A 162 -13.83 -4.02 -0.70
N ARG A 163 -14.91 -3.31 -1.02
CA ARG A 163 -15.16 -2.68 -2.32
C ARG A 163 -15.72 -1.28 -2.05
N ALA A 164 -15.09 -0.25 -2.61
CA ALA A 164 -15.61 1.11 -2.56
C ALA A 164 -16.89 1.16 -3.42
N ARG A 165 -18.06 1.34 -2.79
CA ARG A 165 -19.36 1.45 -3.46
C ARG A 165 -19.90 2.86 -3.36
#